data_AF-A0A2T4LPB1-F1
#
_entry.id   AF-A0A2T4LPB1-F1
#
_cell.length_a   1.000
_cell.length_b   1.000
_cell.length_c   1.000
_cell.angle_alpha   90.00
_cell.angle_beta   90.00
_cell.angle_gamma   90.00
#
_symmetry.space_group_name_H-M   'P 1'
#
loop_
_entity.id
_entity.type
_entity.pdbx_description
1 polymer ?
#
loop_
_entity_poly.entity_id
_entity_poly.type
_entity_poly.pdbx_seq_one_letter_code
_entity_poly.pdbx_strand_id
1 'polypeptide(L)'
;MNILGFLFIFLTFLNPSLIYHVGFQLSFLITFSILFASPLLKNLGIVQSLCYITWIAQLSSFILSCIHFHQIQWIGLISNIFFVPFYSFILFPFVIFLTFIIHLPIKPLFIINLYNQLIVLHDKVVGFFDKLNFYQWYIPNLNNLQITIIYLISFLCLVLFVHKCYKFMIISLIALYIVSTILPQVRDYQLTMLDVGQGDALLFETKLHESLLIDTGGNFNSTQNFANHSISKYHILPTLKRHNIKKIDYVVVTHPHLDHIGELDYLTKSLKIKNIIINANSFKIKELNHLKNTCLKKDIKLIDFKNKPQFFMNKAKVNLLDATISNSDNLNEQSIIILIQY
;
A
#
# COMPACT_ATOMS: atom_id res chain seq x y z
N MET A 1 -13.98 22.49 -20.29
CA MET A 1 -14.25 21.15 -20.83
C MET A 1 -13.63 20.95 -22.21
N ASN A 2 -13.91 21.80 -23.20
CA ASN A 2 -13.40 21.63 -24.57
C ASN A 2 -11.87 21.53 -24.66
N ILE A 3 -11.12 22.38 -23.94
CA ILE A 3 -9.65 22.33 -23.89
C ILE A 3 -9.15 21.00 -23.30
N LEU A 4 -9.80 20.51 -22.24
CA LEU A 4 -9.45 19.22 -21.62
C LEU A 4 -9.68 18.07 -22.61
N GLY A 5 -10.83 18.06 -23.31
CA GLY A 5 -11.11 17.06 -24.34
C GLY A 5 -10.11 17.10 -25.50
N PHE A 6 -9.77 18.30 -25.96
CA PHE A 6 -8.75 18.48 -27.00
C PHE A 6 -7.37 17.95 -26.55
N LEU A 7 -6.94 18.31 -25.34
CA LEU A 7 -5.67 17.82 -24.78
C LEU A 7 -5.67 16.31 -24.62
N PHE A 8 -6.78 15.71 -24.20
CA PHE A 8 -6.92 14.26 -24.10
C PHE A 8 -6.69 13.61 -25.47
N ILE A 9 -7.43 14.05 -26.48
CA ILE A 9 -7.33 13.52 -27.85
C ILE A 9 -5.92 13.71 -28.39
N PHE A 10 -5.37 14.93 -28.29
CA PHE A 10 -4.04 15.26 -28.79
C PHE A 10 -2.94 14.39 -28.15
N LEU A 11 -2.94 14.26 -26.82
CA LEU A 11 -1.94 13.46 -26.11
C LEU A 11 -2.07 11.97 -26.43
N THR A 12 -3.30 11.43 -26.46
CA THR A 12 -3.53 10.02 -26.82
C THR A 12 -3.21 9.72 -28.28
N PHE A 13 -3.35 10.70 -29.18
CA PHE A 13 -2.93 10.56 -30.58
C PHE A 13 -1.40 10.50 -30.71
N LEU A 14 -0.66 11.31 -29.95
CA LEU A 14 0.80 11.27 -29.93
C LEU A 14 1.35 9.98 -29.29
N ASN A 15 0.71 9.52 -28.21
CA ASN A 15 1.10 8.28 -27.56
C ASN A 15 -0.14 7.55 -26.98
N PRO A 16 -0.65 6.52 -27.67
CA PRO A 16 -1.80 5.75 -27.22
C PRO A 16 -1.60 5.05 -25.87
N SER A 17 -0.35 4.75 -25.48
CA SER A 17 -0.06 4.08 -24.20
C SER A 17 -0.41 4.96 -23.00
N LEU A 18 -0.51 6.29 -23.18
CA LEU A 18 -0.89 7.25 -22.13
C LEU A 18 -2.22 6.90 -21.46
N ILE A 19 -3.16 6.28 -22.18
CA ILE A 19 -4.46 5.89 -21.63
C ILE A 19 -4.30 4.89 -20.46
N TYR A 20 -3.26 4.06 -20.47
CA TYR A 20 -2.99 3.07 -19.41
C TYR A 20 -2.16 3.64 -18.25
N HIS A 21 -1.56 4.82 -18.41
CA HIS A 21 -0.79 5.43 -17.34
C HIS A 21 -1.71 5.99 -16.25
N VAL A 22 -1.52 5.51 -15.01
CA VAL A 22 -2.34 5.91 -13.85
C VAL A 22 -2.32 7.41 -13.61
N GLY A 23 -1.16 8.07 -13.79
CA GLY A 23 -1.05 9.52 -13.63
C GLY A 23 -1.86 10.31 -14.67
N PHE A 24 -1.94 9.81 -15.91
CA PHE A 24 -2.78 10.40 -16.95
C PHE A 24 -4.26 10.23 -16.61
N GLN A 25 -4.68 9.01 -16.24
CA GLN A 25 -6.05 8.72 -15.82
C GLN A 25 -6.50 9.60 -14.65
N LEU A 26 -5.71 9.68 -13.58
CA LEU A 26 -6.01 10.50 -12.41
C LEU A 26 -6.11 11.98 -12.77
N SER A 27 -5.15 12.51 -13.54
CA SER A 27 -5.10 13.93 -13.87
C SER A 27 -6.34 14.38 -14.65
N PHE A 28 -6.69 13.66 -15.74
CA PHE A 28 -7.85 13.99 -16.58
C PHE A 28 -9.17 13.79 -15.85
N LEU A 29 -9.30 12.70 -15.08
CA LEU A 29 -10.52 12.39 -14.36
C LEU A 29 -10.80 13.41 -13.24
N ILE A 30 -9.78 13.77 -12.45
CA ILE A 30 -9.91 14.77 -11.38
C ILE A 30 -10.21 16.16 -11.98
N THR A 31 -9.46 16.59 -13.01
CA THR A 31 -9.72 17.90 -13.65
C THR A 31 -11.11 17.96 -14.28
N PHE A 32 -11.56 16.88 -14.93
CA PHE A 32 -12.94 16.79 -15.41
C PHE A 32 -13.94 16.95 -14.27
N SER A 33 -13.80 16.21 -13.16
CA SER A 33 -14.73 16.33 -12.03
C SER A 33 -14.75 17.72 -11.39
N ILE A 34 -13.60 18.39 -11.28
CA ILE A 34 -13.51 19.77 -10.78
C ILE A 34 -14.22 20.75 -11.72
N LEU A 35 -13.98 20.64 -13.04
CA LEU A 35 -14.64 21.47 -14.04
C LEU A 35 -16.15 21.24 -14.06
N PHE A 36 -16.58 19.99 -13.88
CA PHE A 36 -18.00 19.63 -13.79
C PHE A 36 -18.66 20.26 -12.56
N ALA A 37 -17.96 20.27 -11.42
CA ALA A 37 -18.41 20.90 -10.18
C ALA A 37 -18.17 22.42 -10.12
N SER A 38 -17.64 23.04 -11.18
CA SER A 38 -17.32 24.48 -11.20
C SER A 38 -18.48 25.42 -10.87
N PRO A 39 -19.77 25.14 -11.23
CA PRO A 39 -20.88 26.02 -10.85
C PRO A 39 -21.04 26.13 -9.33
N LEU A 40 -20.75 25.05 -8.61
CA LEU A 40 -20.79 25.05 -7.15
C LEU A 40 -19.62 25.85 -6.57
N LEU A 41 -18.41 25.69 -7.14
CA LEU A 41 -17.18 26.29 -6.63
C LEU A 41 -17.15 27.83 -6.78
N LYS A 42 -17.79 28.39 -7.81
CA LYS A 42 -17.81 29.85 -8.08
C LYS A 42 -18.42 30.68 -6.94
N ASN A 43 -19.34 30.09 -6.17
CA ASN A 43 -20.08 30.78 -5.12
C ASN A 43 -19.48 30.59 -3.72
N LEU A 44 -18.32 29.94 -3.61
CA LEU A 44 -17.68 29.60 -2.35
C LEU A 44 -16.48 30.52 -2.06
N GLY A 45 -16.23 30.78 -0.77
CA GLY A 45 -14.98 31.41 -0.35
C GLY A 45 -13.77 30.49 -0.54
N ILE A 46 -12.55 31.04 -0.47
CA ILE A 46 -11.29 30.31 -0.74
C ILE A 46 -11.15 29.04 0.13
N VAL A 47 -11.43 29.14 1.43
CA VAL A 47 -11.31 27.98 2.35
C VAL A 47 -12.33 26.91 2.02
N GLN A 48 -13.57 27.32 1.69
CA GLN A 48 -14.63 26.38 1.31
C GLN A 48 -14.30 25.72 -0.04
N SER A 49 -13.80 26.47 -1.02
CA SER A 49 -13.44 25.91 -2.32
C SER A 49 -12.33 24.87 -2.20
N LEU A 50 -11.32 25.09 -1.34
CA LEU A 50 -10.30 24.08 -1.03
C LEU A 50 -10.92 22.79 -0.50
N CYS A 51 -11.80 22.87 0.51
CA CYS A 51 -12.48 21.69 1.06
C CYS A 51 -13.30 20.97 -0.02
N TYR A 52 -14.08 21.70 -0.81
CA TYR A 52 -14.90 21.08 -1.87
C TYR A 52 -14.05 20.43 -2.95
N ILE A 53 -12.96 21.07 -3.39
CA ILE A 53 -12.02 20.51 -4.36
C ILE A 53 -11.41 19.21 -3.83
N THR A 54 -11.01 19.15 -2.54
CA THR A 54 -10.48 17.90 -1.95
C THR A 54 -11.51 16.77 -1.98
N TRP A 55 -12.78 17.03 -1.66
CA TRP A 55 -13.84 16.03 -1.74
C TRP A 55 -14.13 15.57 -3.17
N ILE A 56 -14.19 16.50 -4.12
CA ILE A 56 -14.41 16.18 -5.54
C ILE A 56 -13.26 15.31 -6.07
N ALA A 57 -12.01 15.70 -5.77
CA ALA A 57 -10.84 14.94 -6.17
C ALA A 57 -10.83 13.53 -5.54
N GLN A 58 -11.24 13.40 -4.28
CA GLN A 58 -11.31 12.09 -3.62
C GLN A 58 -12.38 11.19 -4.23
N LEU A 59 -13.60 11.69 -4.45
CA LEU A 59 -14.70 10.90 -5.03
C LEU A 59 -14.37 10.46 -6.46
N SER A 60 -13.73 11.35 -7.22
CA SER A 60 -13.26 11.09 -8.57
C SER A 60 -12.17 10.02 -8.57
N SER A 61 -11.08 10.24 -7.83
CA SER A 61 -9.96 9.31 -7.75
C SER A 61 -10.28 7.99 -7.06
N PHE A 62 -11.38 7.89 -6.31
CA PHE A 62 -11.78 6.69 -5.58
C PHE A 62 -11.74 5.44 -6.46
N ILE A 63 -12.35 5.49 -7.64
CA ILE A 63 -12.44 4.32 -8.53
C ILE A 63 -11.04 3.85 -8.95
N LEU A 64 -10.19 4.78 -9.37
CA LEU A 64 -8.82 4.49 -9.76
C LEU A 64 -7.98 4.00 -8.57
N SER A 65 -8.28 4.50 -7.36
CA SER A 65 -7.67 4.03 -6.12
C SER A 65 -8.00 2.56 -5.81
N CYS A 66 -9.25 2.15 -6.05
CA CYS A 66 -9.69 0.77 -5.90
C CYS A 66 -9.00 -0.17 -6.89
N ILE A 67 -8.93 0.22 -8.16
CA ILE A 67 -8.45 -0.64 -9.24
C ILE A 67 -6.94 -0.80 -9.21
N HIS A 68 -6.19 0.30 -9.08
CA HIS A 68 -4.73 0.25 -9.20
C HIS A 68 -4.02 0.04 -7.87
N PHE A 69 -4.59 0.53 -6.78
CA PHE A 69 -3.90 0.54 -5.49
C PHE A 69 -4.55 -0.39 -4.44
N HIS A 70 -5.70 -1.00 -4.74
CA HIS A 70 -6.44 -1.88 -3.83
C HIS A 70 -6.62 -1.29 -2.43
N GLN A 71 -6.83 0.03 -2.34
CA GLN A 71 -6.96 0.73 -1.06
C GLN A 71 -7.71 2.06 -1.19
N ILE A 72 -8.41 2.45 -0.13
CA ILE A 72 -8.98 3.79 0.00
C ILE A 72 -7.93 4.74 0.57
N GLN A 73 -7.62 5.81 -0.15
CA GLN A 73 -6.66 6.84 0.28
C GLN A 73 -7.30 7.87 1.24
N TRP A 74 -7.91 7.42 2.33
CA TRP A 74 -8.66 8.30 3.25
C TRP A 74 -7.77 9.33 3.96
N ILE A 75 -6.50 9.01 4.20
CA ILE A 75 -5.53 9.95 4.76
C ILE A 75 -5.39 11.18 3.84
N GLY A 76 -5.48 10.95 2.52
CA GLY A 76 -5.47 11.99 1.50
C GLY A 76 -6.51 13.09 1.73
N LEU A 77 -7.71 12.76 2.23
CA LEU A 77 -8.74 13.75 2.53
C LEU A 77 -8.28 14.78 3.57
N ILE A 78 -7.58 14.31 4.60
CA ILE A 78 -7.13 15.14 5.71
C ILE A 78 -5.79 15.80 5.37
N SER A 79 -4.87 15.03 4.81
CA SER A 79 -3.53 15.49 4.48
C SER A 79 -3.58 16.55 3.38
N ASN A 80 -4.47 16.45 2.39
CA ASN A 80 -4.56 17.42 1.31
C ASN A 80 -5.03 18.79 1.78
N ILE A 81 -5.86 18.88 2.83
CA ILE A 81 -6.27 20.17 3.40
C ILE A 81 -5.06 20.95 3.94
N PHE A 82 -4.03 20.25 4.43
CA PHE A 82 -2.80 20.86 4.93
C PHE A 82 -1.73 21.00 3.84
N PHE A 83 -1.41 19.91 3.16
CA PHE A 83 -0.28 19.84 2.24
C PHE A 83 -0.52 20.54 0.91
N VAL A 84 -1.74 20.52 0.36
CA VAL A 84 -2.01 21.23 -0.90
C VAL A 84 -1.76 22.74 -0.76
N PRO A 85 -2.31 23.45 0.23
CA PRO A 85 -2.00 24.87 0.40
C PRO A 85 -0.55 25.10 0.85
N PHE A 86 0.02 24.23 1.71
CA PHE A 86 1.43 24.34 2.09
C PHE A 86 2.36 24.28 0.87
N TYR A 87 2.19 23.28 0.00
CA TYR A 87 3.03 23.16 -1.19
C TYR A 87 2.77 24.28 -2.19
N SER A 88 1.50 24.62 -2.42
CA SER A 88 1.12 25.59 -3.47
C SER A 88 1.48 27.03 -3.11
N PHE A 89 1.28 27.45 -1.85
CA PHE A 89 1.41 28.85 -1.44
C PHE A 89 2.66 29.14 -0.63
N ILE A 90 3.28 28.14 -0.01
CA ILE A 90 4.46 28.33 0.85
C ILE A 90 5.68 27.73 0.18
N LEU A 91 5.73 26.41 0.03
CA LEU A 91 6.95 25.71 -0.38
C LEU A 91 7.35 26.04 -1.82
N PHE A 92 6.44 25.94 -2.79
CA PHE A 92 6.79 26.15 -4.19
C PHE A 92 7.21 27.60 -4.50
N PRO A 93 6.47 28.64 -4.05
CA PRO A 93 6.95 30.02 -4.19
C PRO A 93 8.29 30.27 -3.49
N PHE A 94 8.49 29.69 -2.29
CA PHE A 94 9.74 29.83 -1.56
C PHE A 94 10.92 29.19 -2.33
N VAL A 95 10.72 28.00 -2.90
CA VAL A 95 11.76 27.32 -3.70
C VAL A 95 12.10 28.14 -4.95
N ILE A 96 11.11 28.69 -5.66
CA ILE A 96 11.35 29.57 -6.82
C ILE A 96 12.13 30.84 -6.40
N PHE A 97 11.77 31.42 -5.26
CA PHE A 97 12.47 32.59 -4.73
C PHE A 97 13.92 32.25 -4.35
N LEU A 98 14.13 31.10 -3.69
CA LEU A 98 15.45 30.61 -3.32
C LEU A 98 16.32 30.35 -4.55
N THR A 99 15.78 29.70 -5.59
CA THR A 99 16.53 29.42 -6.83
C THR A 99 16.97 30.71 -7.50
N PHE A 100 16.11 31.74 -7.54
CA PHE A 100 16.48 33.05 -8.07
C PHE A 100 17.62 33.72 -7.28
N ILE A 101 17.57 33.69 -5.95
CA ILE A 101 18.57 34.34 -5.10
C ILE A 101 19.93 33.64 -5.16
N ILE A 102 19.96 32.32 -5.30
CA ILE A 102 21.22 31.57 -5.41
C ILE A 102 22.04 32.02 -6.63
N HIS A 103 21.38 32.50 -7.69
CA HIS A 103 22.05 33.04 -8.87
C HIS A 103 22.57 34.49 -8.69
N LEU A 104 22.21 35.17 -7.60
CA LEU A 104 22.76 36.48 -7.26
C LEU A 104 24.11 36.31 -6.53
N PRO A 105 25.03 37.29 -6.60
CA PRO A 105 26.32 37.25 -5.89
C PRO A 105 26.17 37.51 -4.38
N ILE A 106 25.05 37.09 -3.77
CA ILE A 106 24.73 37.24 -2.35
C ILE A 106 24.66 35.84 -1.76
N LYS A 107 25.31 35.58 -0.62
CA LYS A 107 25.19 34.29 0.09
C LYS A 107 23.90 34.29 0.93
N PRO A 108 22.84 33.53 0.58
CA PRO A 108 21.55 33.65 1.25
C PRO A 108 21.44 32.72 2.46
N LEU A 109 22.42 32.73 3.37
CA LEU A 109 22.48 31.80 4.51
C LEU A 109 21.21 31.83 5.37
N PHE A 110 20.66 33.01 5.62
CA PHE A 110 19.43 33.17 6.40
C PHE A 110 18.23 32.48 5.72
N ILE A 111 18.09 32.65 4.40
CA ILE A 111 16.97 32.09 3.63
C ILE A 111 17.10 30.56 3.54
N ILE A 112 18.32 30.05 3.37
CA ILE A 112 18.60 28.61 3.43
C ILE A 112 18.26 28.05 4.82
N ASN A 113 18.60 28.75 5.90
CA ASN A 113 18.25 28.30 7.24
C ASN A 113 16.74 28.28 7.49
N LEU A 114 16.01 29.30 7.01
CA LEU A 114 14.55 29.32 7.04
C LEU A 114 13.95 28.15 6.25
N TYR A 115 14.48 27.87 5.05
CA TYR A 115 14.09 26.69 4.27
C TYR A 115 14.30 25.40 5.06
N ASN A 116 15.47 25.22 5.67
CA ASN A 116 15.76 24.03 6.47
C ASN A 116 14.79 23.87 7.64
N GLN A 117 14.44 24.97 8.33
CA GLN A 117 13.44 24.94 9.40
C GLN A 117 12.04 24.57 8.88
N LEU A 118 11.65 25.09 7.71
CA LEU A 118 10.40 24.73 7.05
C LEU A 118 10.37 23.24 6.71
N ILE A 119 11.47 22.68 6.20
CA ILE A 119 11.58 21.24 5.89
C ILE A 119 11.52 20.39 7.17
N VAL A 120 12.20 20.79 8.25
CA VAL A 120 12.10 20.07 9.53
C VAL A 120 10.67 20.07 10.08
N LEU A 121 9.93 21.18 9.94
CA LEU A 121 8.52 21.24 10.32
C LEU A 121 7.68 20.34 9.42
N HIS A 122 7.90 20.39 8.11
CA HIS A 122 7.26 19.51 7.15
C HIS A 122 7.46 18.03 7.52
N ASP A 123 8.69 17.61 7.83
CA ASP A 123 9.02 16.22 8.15
C ASP A 123 8.35 15.75 9.44
N LYS A 124 8.20 16.65 10.43
CA LYS A 124 7.42 16.36 11.64
C LYS A 124 5.95 16.12 11.34
N VAL A 125 5.36 16.91 10.42
CA VAL A 125 3.96 16.75 10.02
C VAL A 125 3.78 15.47 9.20
N VAL A 126 4.67 15.18 8.25
CA VAL A 126 4.67 13.91 7.51
C VAL A 126 4.80 12.73 8.46
N GLY A 127 5.74 12.79 9.42
CA GLY A 127 5.93 11.75 10.43
C GLY A 127 4.72 11.52 11.34
N PHE A 128 3.84 12.50 11.49
CA PHE A 128 2.53 12.31 12.13
C PHE A 128 1.57 11.51 11.25
N PHE A 129 1.45 11.86 9.97
CA PHE A 129 0.59 11.14 9.02
C PHE A 129 1.10 9.71 8.72
N ASP A 130 2.41 9.49 8.74
CA ASP A 130 3.00 8.15 8.56
C ASP A 130 2.53 7.17 9.64
N LYS A 131 2.33 7.64 10.88
CA LYS A 131 1.77 6.80 11.96
C LYS A 131 0.33 6.39 11.66
N LEU A 132 -0.44 7.26 11.02
CA LEU A 132 -1.82 6.97 10.59
C LEU A 132 -1.87 6.01 9.41
N ASN A 133 -0.79 5.94 8.62
CA ASN A 133 -0.67 5.04 7.47
C ASN A 133 -0.68 3.56 7.85
N PHE A 134 -0.63 3.20 9.14
CA PHE A 134 -0.89 1.84 9.60
C PHE A 134 -2.36 1.42 9.44
N TYR A 135 -3.29 2.38 9.49
CA TYR A 135 -4.72 2.14 9.37
C TYR A 135 -5.16 2.16 7.89
N GLN A 136 -4.57 1.28 7.08
CA GLN A 136 -4.93 1.18 5.68
C GLN A 136 -6.25 0.44 5.51
N TRP A 137 -7.06 0.97 4.60
CA TRP A 137 -8.32 0.36 4.23
C TRP A 137 -8.16 -0.33 2.88
N TYR A 138 -7.97 -1.65 2.92
CA TYR A 138 -7.80 -2.46 1.72
C TYR A 138 -9.12 -2.75 1.02
N ILE A 139 -9.02 -2.80 -0.31
CA ILE A 139 -10.11 -3.13 -1.22
C ILE A 139 -9.67 -4.40 -1.93
N PRO A 140 -10.40 -5.52 -1.75
CA PRO A 140 -10.10 -6.77 -2.43
C PRO A 140 -10.19 -6.60 -3.95
N ASN A 141 -9.72 -7.61 -4.69
CA ASN A 141 -9.92 -7.63 -6.13
C ASN A 141 -11.41 -7.54 -6.47
N LEU A 142 -11.75 -6.67 -7.41
CA LEU A 142 -13.12 -6.40 -7.81
C LEU A 142 -13.38 -7.03 -9.18
N ASN A 143 -14.52 -7.68 -9.35
CA ASN A 143 -14.93 -8.19 -10.65
C ASN A 143 -15.36 -7.03 -11.56
N ASN A 144 -15.32 -7.22 -12.88
CA ASN A 144 -15.69 -6.18 -13.85
C ASN A 144 -17.07 -5.56 -13.57
N LEU A 145 -18.05 -6.36 -13.14
CA LEU A 145 -19.38 -5.89 -12.75
C LEU A 145 -19.36 -5.01 -11.49
N GLN A 146 -18.54 -5.35 -10.49
CA GLN A 146 -18.40 -4.52 -9.28
C GLN A 146 -17.72 -3.20 -9.63
N ILE A 147 -16.71 -3.23 -10.51
CA ILE A 147 -16.01 -2.04 -10.99
C ILE A 147 -17.00 -1.10 -11.71
N THR A 148 -17.84 -1.62 -12.61
CA THR A 148 -18.84 -0.80 -13.31
C THR A 148 -19.87 -0.20 -12.35
N ILE A 149 -20.36 -0.96 -11.37
CA ILE A 149 -21.25 -0.45 -10.33
C ILE A 149 -20.56 0.66 -9.51
N ILE A 150 -19.30 0.49 -9.13
CA ILE A 150 -18.54 1.50 -8.38
C ILE A 150 -18.35 2.77 -9.23
N TYR A 151 -18.11 2.66 -10.53
CA TYR A 151 -18.08 3.81 -11.44
C TYR A 151 -19.41 4.57 -11.42
N LEU A 152 -20.53 3.87 -11.53
CA LEU A 152 -21.86 4.49 -11.54
C LEU A 152 -22.19 5.15 -10.20
N ILE A 153 -21.93 4.47 -9.08
CA ILE A 153 -22.23 4.99 -7.75
C ILE A 153 -21.33 6.18 -7.40
N SER A 154 -20.03 6.15 -7.72
CA SER A 154 -19.12 7.28 -7.48
C SER A 154 -19.47 8.50 -8.33
N PHE A 155 -19.86 8.31 -9.60
CA PHE A 155 -20.39 9.39 -10.42
C PHE A 155 -21.71 9.95 -9.87
N LEU A 156 -22.63 9.08 -9.43
CA LEU A 156 -23.86 9.50 -8.75
C LEU A 156 -23.54 10.30 -7.47
N CYS A 157 -22.58 9.86 -6.65
CA CYS A 157 -22.11 10.61 -5.47
C CYS A 157 -21.64 12.02 -5.85
N LEU A 158 -20.84 12.15 -6.93
CA LEU A 158 -20.37 13.45 -7.42
C LEU A 158 -21.53 14.35 -7.85
N VAL A 159 -22.51 13.82 -8.60
CA VAL A 159 -23.70 14.57 -9.02
C VAL A 159 -24.53 15.03 -7.81
N LEU A 160 -24.81 14.12 -6.87
CA LEU A 160 -25.55 14.44 -5.65
C LEU A 160 -24.83 15.47 -4.77
N PHE A 161 -23.50 15.42 -4.71
CA PHE A 161 -22.69 16.41 -4.02
C PHE A 161 -22.80 17.80 -4.65
N VAL A 162 -22.72 17.89 -5.99
CA VAL A 162 -22.87 19.15 -6.73
C VAL A 162 -24.28 19.75 -6.56
N HIS A 163 -25.32 18.92 -6.52
CA HIS A 163 -26.69 19.35 -6.26
C HIS A 163 -27.03 19.54 -4.76
N LYS A 164 -26.06 19.38 -3.86
CA LYS A 164 -26.21 19.52 -2.39
C LYS A 164 -27.26 18.56 -1.80
N CYS A 165 -27.51 17.42 -2.44
CA CYS A 165 -28.46 16.39 -1.99
C CYS A 165 -27.80 15.44 -0.96
N TYR A 166 -27.31 15.98 0.15
CA TYR A 166 -26.43 15.25 1.07
C TYR A 166 -27.05 13.98 1.68
N LYS A 167 -28.37 13.95 1.94
CA LYS A 167 -29.05 12.74 2.44
C LYS A 167 -28.89 11.56 1.49
N PHE A 168 -29.13 11.78 0.20
CA PHE A 168 -28.97 10.75 -0.83
C PHE A 168 -27.49 10.42 -1.09
N MET A 169 -26.61 11.42 -0.97
CA MET A 169 -25.17 11.20 -1.07
C MET A 169 -24.65 10.26 0.02
N ILE A 170 -25.15 10.37 1.25
CA ILE A 170 -24.77 9.45 2.33
C ILE A 170 -25.21 8.02 1.99
N ILE A 171 -26.43 7.85 1.45
CA ILE A 171 -26.93 6.53 1.02
C ILE A 171 -26.04 5.95 -0.09
N SER A 172 -25.66 6.75 -1.09
CA SER A 172 -24.79 6.29 -2.17
C SER A 172 -23.37 5.99 -1.69
N LEU A 173 -22.84 6.72 -0.69
CA LEU A 173 -21.56 6.40 -0.04
C LEU A 173 -21.61 5.08 0.75
N ILE A 174 -22.73 4.80 1.42
CA ILE A 174 -22.94 3.50 2.09
C ILE A 174 -23.01 2.38 1.05
N ALA A 175 -23.72 2.58 -0.05
CA ALA A 175 -23.77 1.60 -1.15
C ALA A 175 -22.37 1.37 -1.75
N LEU A 176 -21.61 2.44 -1.98
CA LEU A 176 -20.22 2.39 -2.45
C LEU A 176 -19.35 1.57 -1.49
N TYR A 177 -19.48 1.79 -0.19
CA TYR A 177 -18.80 1.01 0.85
C TYR A 177 -19.14 -0.47 0.75
N ILE A 178 -20.42 -0.83 0.72
CA ILE A 178 -20.89 -2.22 0.67
C ILE A 178 -20.35 -2.93 -0.58
N VAL A 179 -20.48 -2.31 -1.75
CA VAL A 179 -20.05 -2.91 -3.03
C VAL A 179 -18.54 -3.06 -3.10
N SER A 180 -17.78 -2.09 -2.60
CA SER A 180 -16.32 -2.14 -2.68
C SER A 180 -15.66 -3.01 -1.63
N THR A 181 -16.29 -3.24 -0.48
CA THR A 181 -15.61 -3.88 0.67
C THR A 181 -16.28 -5.14 1.20
N ILE A 182 -17.62 -5.20 1.22
CA ILE A 182 -18.36 -6.31 1.85
C ILE A 182 -18.69 -7.39 0.81
N LEU A 183 -19.22 -7.00 -0.34
CA LEU A 183 -19.64 -7.96 -1.39
C LEU A 183 -18.50 -8.82 -2.00
N PRO A 184 -17.26 -8.35 -2.18
CA PRO A 184 -16.24 -9.15 -2.86
C PRO A 184 -15.70 -10.36 -2.06
N GLN A 185 -16.11 -10.57 -0.80
CA GLN A 185 -15.43 -11.44 0.16
C GLN A 185 -15.80 -12.93 0.13
N VAL A 186 -15.81 -13.59 -1.03
CA VAL A 186 -15.93 -15.07 -1.04
C VAL A 186 -14.75 -15.69 -1.76
N ARG A 187 -13.78 -16.16 -0.98
CA ARG A 187 -12.75 -17.09 -1.43
C ARG A 187 -12.70 -18.24 -0.45
N ASP A 188 -12.54 -19.45 -0.98
CA ASP A 188 -12.51 -20.68 -0.21
C ASP A 188 -11.15 -20.86 0.48
N TYR A 189 -10.35 -21.79 0.00
CA TYR A 189 -8.93 -21.88 0.33
C TYR A 189 -8.16 -21.52 -0.93
N GLN A 190 -7.16 -20.67 -0.80
CA GLN A 190 -6.37 -20.22 -1.92
C GLN A 190 -4.88 -20.37 -1.59
N LEU A 191 -4.15 -21.03 -2.48
CA LEU A 191 -2.70 -21.05 -2.49
C LEU A 191 -2.23 -20.17 -3.66
N THR A 192 -1.43 -19.16 -3.36
CA THR A 192 -0.91 -18.20 -4.35
C THR A 192 0.61 -18.27 -4.33
N MET A 193 1.22 -18.62 -5.46
CA MET A 193 2.65 -18.45 -5.68
C MET A 193 2.92 -17.00 -6.06
N LEU A 194 3.73 -16.32 -5.25
CA LEU A 194 4.06 -14.92 -5.46
C LEU A 194 5.27 -14.83 -6.38
N ASP A 195 5.16 -14.00 -7.42
CA ASP A 195 6.28 -13.70 -8.29
C ASP A 195 7.25 -12.78 -7.55
N VAL A 196 8.26 -13.38 -6.93
CA VAL A 196 9.31 -12.69 -6.16
C VAL A 196 10.62 -12.55 -6.95
N GLY A 197 10.60 -12.90 -8.24
CA GLY A 197 11.80 -12.95 -9.08
C GLY A 197 12.67 -14.17 -8.77
N GLN A 198 13.58 -14.04 -7.79
CA GLN A 198 14.48 -15.13 -7.36
C GLN A 198 14.11 -15.58 -5.93
N GLY A 199 13.99 -16.90 -5.75
CA GLY A 199 13.56 -17.52 -4.49
C GLY A 199 12.08 -17.88 -4.47
N ASP A 200 11.60 -18.28 -3.28
CA ASP A 200 10.23 -18.74 -3.08
C ASP A 200 9.43 -17.82 -2.15
N ALA A 201 8.16 -17.63 -2.49
CA ALA A 201 7.16 -17.06 -1.58
C ALA A 201 5.77 -17.58 -1.94
N LEU A 202 5.15 -18.32 -1.02
CA LEU A 202 3.84 -18.92 -1.19
C LEU A 202 2.88 -18.38 -0.12
N LEU A 203 1.71 -17.93 -0.55
CA LEU A 203 0.68 -17.40 0.34
C LEU A 203 -0.51 -18.36 0.34
N PHE A 204 -0.77 -18.96 1.50
CA PHE A 204 -1.96 -19.77 1.76
C PHE A 204 -2.97 -18.99 2.59
N GLU A 205 -4.23 -19.04 2.19
CA GLU A 205 -5.31 -18.24 2.77
C GLU A 205 -6.56 -19.09 2.98
N THR A 206 -7.28 -18.83 4.08
CA THR A 206 -8.54 -19.48 4.40
C THR A 206 -9.75 -18.55 4.21
N LYS A 207 -10.95 -19.15 4.22
CA LYS A 207 -12.25 -18.44 4.19
C LYS A 207 -12.39 -17.31 5.22
N LEU A 208 -11.68 -17.40 6.34
CA LEU A 208 -11.73 -16.41 7.43
C LEU A 208 -10.59 -15.39 7.37
N HIS A 209 -9.93 -15.26 6.22
CA HIS A 209 -8.76 -14.39 6.00
C HIS A 209 -7.59 -14.69 6.94
N GLU A 210 -7.49 -15.93 7.42
CA GLU A 210 -6.27 -16.38 8.07
C GLU A 210 -5.22 -16.65 6.99
N SER A 211 -4.00 -16.16 7.22
CA SER A 211 -2.94 -16.21 6.21
C SER A 211 -1.66 -16.84 6.74
N LEU A 212 -1.09 -17.70 5.90
CA LEU A 212 0.20 -18.34 6.07
C LEU A 212 1.07 -17.95 4.88
N LEU A 213 2.16 -17.24 5.16
CA LEU A 213 3.19 -16.95 4.19
C LEU A 213 4.34 -17.94 4.40
N ILE A 214 4.70 -18.69 3.37
CA ILE A 214 5.82 -19.61 3.35
C ILE A 214 6.91 -18.95 2.53
N ASP A 215 8.02 -18.63 3.18
CA ASP A 215 9.12 -17.83 2.64
C ASP A 215 8.68 -16.45 2.12
N THR A 216 9.67 -15.58 1.90
CA THR A 216 9.46 -14.16 1.61
C THR A 216 10.15 -13.73 0.32
N GLY A 217 10.84 -14.63 -0.36
CA GLY A 217 11.75 -14.27 -1.44
C GLY A 217 12.96 -13.48 -0.95
N GLY A 218 13.79 -13.04 -1.89
CA GLY A 218 14.85 -12.08 -1.63
C GLY A 218 15.87 -12.01 -2.75
N ASN A 219 16.63 -10.91 -2.80
CA ASN A 219 17.63 -10.69 -3.84
C ASN A 219 19.05 -10.88 -3.29
N PHE A 220 19.77 -11.87 -3.85
CA PHE A 220 21.18 -12.15 -3.56
C PHE A 220 22.12 -10.97 -3.85
N ASN A 221 21.77 -10.08 -4.78
CA ASN A 221 22.66 -9.00 -5.25
C ASN A 221 22.60 -7.71 -4.41
N SER A 222 21.99 -7.74 -3.23
CA SER A 222 21.82 -6.58 -2.34
C SER A 222 23.07 -6.19 -1.52
N THR A 223 24.27 -6.47 -2.03
CA THR A 223 25.50 -5.79 -1.57
C THR A 223 25.54 -4.32 -2.04
N GLN A 224 24.63 -3.91 -2.92
CA GLN A 224 24.47 -2.51 -3.32
C GLN A 224 23.22 -1.90 -2.67
N ASN A 225 23.43 -0.77 -2.00
CA ASN A 225 22.46 0.11 -1.35
C ASN A 225 21.36 0.62 -2.30
N PHE A 226 20.48 -0.24 -2.79
CA PHE A 226 19.26 0.16 -3.48
C PHE A 226 18.06 -0.21 -2.61
N ALA A 227 17.78 0.66 -1.63
CA ALA A 227 16.56 0.66 -0.81
C ALA A 227 15.24 0.79 -1.63
N ASN A 228 15.31 0.79 -2.96
CA ASN A 228 14.19 1.13 -3.85
C ASN A 228 13.58 -0.06 -4.61
N HIS A 229 14.14 -1.27 -4.51
CA HIS A 229 13.60 -2.47 -5.18
C HIS A 229 13.36 -3.63 -4.19
N SER A 230 12.68 -3.36 -3.08
CA SER A 230 12.22 -4.43 -2.18
C SER A 230 11.08 -5.20 -2.86
N ILE A 231 11.26 -6.50 -3.05
CA ILE A 231 10.28 -7.40 -3.68
C ILE A 231 8.96 -7.35 -2.91
N SER A 232 9.00 -7.23 -1.58
CA SER A 232 7.81 -7.10 -0.76
C SER A 232 6.95 -5.89 -1.13
N LYS A 233 7.57 -4.76 -1.44
CA LYS A 233 6.86 -3.51 -1.73
C LYS A 233 6.07 -3.58 -3.03
N TYR A 234 6.59 -4.29 -4.02
CA TYR A 234 6.05 -4.30 -5.38
C TYR A 234 5.28 -5.59 -5.73
N HIS A 235 5.51 -6.70 -5.01
CA HIS A 235 4.89 -7.99 -5.31
C HIS A 235 4.05 -8.53 -4.14
N ILE A 236 4.66 -8.67 -2.95
CA ILE A 236 3.98 -9.31 -1.79
C ILE A 236 2.89 -8.39 -1.23
N LEU A 237 3.22 -7.17 -0.82
CA LEU A 237 2.26 -6.23 -0.22
C LEU A 237 1.09 -5.91 -1.16
N PRO A 238 1.29 -5.62 -2.47
CA PRO A 238 0.17 -5.42 -3.38
C PRO A 238 -0.74 -6.65 -3.50
N THR A 239 -0.17 -7.86 -3.50
CA THR A 239 -0.97 -9.10 -3.52
C THR A 239 -1.77 -9.27 -2.23
N LEU A 240 -1.17 -9.03 -1.06
CA LEU A 240 -1.86 -9.04 0.22
C LEU A 240 -3.02 -8.03 0.24
N LYS A 241 -2.82 -6.82 -0.30
CA LYS A 241 -3.88 -5.80 -0.42
C LYS A 241 -5.02 -6.27 -1.30
N ARG A 242 -4.71 -6.79 -2.49
CA ARG A 242 -5.68 -7.36 -3.43
C ARG A 242 -6.48 -8.53 -2.82
N HIS A 243 -5.89 -9.23 -1.86
CA HIS A 243 -6.52 -10.36 -1.16
C HIS A 243 -7.18 -9.93 0.17
N ASN A 244 -7.18 -8.63 0.47
CA ASN A 244 -7.71 -8.04 1.71
C ASN A 244 -7.05 -8.59 2.99
N ILE A 245 -5.78 -8.97 2.91
CA ILE A 245 -4.99 -9.45 4.05
C ILE A 245 -4.34 -8.26 4.75
N LYS A 246 -4.84 -7.94 5.94
CA LYS A 246 -4.37 -6.82 6.77
C LYS A 246 -3.24 -7.20 7.74
N LYS A 247 -3.08 -8.49 8.00
CA LYS A 247 -2.11 -9.07 8.93
C LYS A 247 -1.75 -10.47 8.44
N ILE A 248 -0.54 -10.93 8.75
CA ILE A 248 -0.15 -12.32 8.50
C ILE A 248 -0.20 -13.08 9.82
N ASP A 249 -0.94 -14.19 9.87
CA ASP A 249 -1.09 -14.98 11.09
C ASP A 249 0.15 -15.85 11.31
N TYR A 250 0.70 -16.42 10.24
CA TYR A 250 1.91 -17.25 10.29
C TYR A 250 2.84 -16.90 9.14
N VAL A 251 4.11 -16.69 9.44
CA VAL A 251 5.19 -16.77 8.46
C VAL A 251 6.02 -18.00 8.79
N VAL A 252 6.20 -18.91 7.85
CA VAL A 252 7.14 -20.03 8.00
C VAL A 252 8.31 -19.75 7.08
N VAL A 253 9.52 -19.70 7.65
CA VAL A 253 10.76 -19.62 6.87
C VAL A 253 11.34 -21.02 6.80
N THR A 254 11.43 -21.57 5.59
CA THR A 254 11.90 -22.94 5.37
C THR A 254 13.34 -23.09 5.82
N HIS A 255 14.22 -22.20 5.39
CA HIS A 255 15.64 -22.17 5.75
C HIS A 255 16.21 -20.73 5.62
N PRO A 256 17.39 -20.42 6.22
CA PRO A 256 17.85 -19.04 6.40
C PRO A 256 18.62 -18.46 5.20
N HIS A 257 18.41 -18.96 3.98
CA HIS A 257 19.01 -18.34 2.80
C HIS A 257 18.31 -17.01 2.46
N LEU A 258 19.08 -16.09 1.85
CA LEU A 258 18.63 -14.73 1.56
C LEU A 258 17.47 -14.69 0.56
N ASP A 259 17.37 -15.65 -0.35
CA ASP A 259 16.26 -15.82 -1.29
C ASP A 259 14.98 -16.38 -0.65
N HIS A 260 15.02 -16.77 0.64
CA HIS A 260 13.85 -17.21 1.39
C HIS A 260 13.46 -16.24 2.50
N ILE A 261 14.45 -15.64 3.20
CA ILE A 261 14.20 -14.72 4.34
C ILE A 261 14.45 -13.24 4.02
N GLY A 262 14.99 -12.92 2.84
CA GLY A 262 15.59 -11.60 2.55
C GLY A 262 14.64 -10.42 2.71
N GLU A 263 13.34 -10.67 2.57
CA GLU A 263 12.29 -9.65 2.62
C GLU A 263 11.55 -9.58 3.97
N LEU A 264 11.84 -10.50 4.90
CA LEU A 264 11.15 -10.60 6.19
C LEU A 264 11.29 -9.33 7.04
N ASP A 265 12.47 -8.70 7.07
CA ASP A 265 12.71 -7.47 7.81
C ASP A 265 11.87 -6.29 7.28
N TYR A 266 11.61 -6.24 5.98
CA TYR A 266 10.74 -5.24 5.39
C TYR A 266 9.27 -5.54 5.69
N LEU A 267 8.85 -6.81 5.64
CA LEU A 267 7.49 -7.23 5.97
C LEU A 267 7.14 -6.93 7.44
N THR A 268 8.02 -7.22 8.39
CA THR A 268 7.79 -6.92 9.83
C THR A 268 7.70 -5.41 10.12
N LYS A 269 8.30 -4.57 9.27
CA LYS A 269 8.16 -3.11 9.37
C LYS A 269 6.83 -2.61 8.79
N SER A 270 6.37 -3.21 7.71
CA SER A 270 5.25 -2.73 6.90
C SER A 270 3.89 -3.31 7.30
N LEU A 271 3.83 -4.51 7.88
CA LEU A 271 2.58 -5.22 8.17
C LEU A 271 2.66 -5.97 9.51
N LYS A 272 1.50 -6.17 10.16
CA LYS A 272 1.44 -6.91 11.43
C LYS A 272 1.57 -8.41 11.17
N ILE A 273 2.60 -9.03 11.74
CA ILE A 273 2.82 -10.48 11.72
C ILE A 273 2.58 -11.01 13.14
N LYS A 274 1.80 -12.08 13.31
CA LYS A 274 1.54 -12.64 14.65
C LYS A 274 2.60 -13.66 15.08
N ASN A 275 2.93 -14.58 14.19
CA ASN A 275 3.85 -15.68 14.48
C ASN A 275 4.86 -15.84 13.35
N ILE A 276 6.12 -16.05 13.70
CA ILE A 276 7.17 -16.46 12.77
C ILE A 276 7.65 -17.83 13.24
N ILE A 277 7.65 -18.80 12.34
CA ILE A 277 8.07 -20.17 12.58
C ILE A 277 9.35 -20.44 11.79
N ILE A 278 10.38 -20.92 12.46
CA ILE A 278 11.70 -21.20 11.89
C ILE A 278 12.25 -22.53 12.41
N ASN A 279 13.29 -23.03 11.75
CA ASN A 279 14.20 -24.01 12.32
C ASN A 279 15.32 -23.27 13.05
N ALA A 280 15.26 -23.13 14.38
CA ALA A 280 16.21 -22.27 15.10
C ALA A 280 17.66 -22.75 14.98
N ASN A 281 17.87 -24.05 14.77
CA ASN A 281 19.20 -24.66 14.64
C ASN A 281 19.89 -24.33 13.31
N SER A 282 19.14 -23.93 12.28
CA SER A 282 19.74 -23.59 10.98
C SER A 282 20.34 -22.18 10.92
N PHE A 283 19.99 -21.32 11.87
CA PHE A 283 20.42 -19.93 11.88
C PHE A 283 21.77 -19.76 12.58
N LYS A 284 22.61 -18.87 12.04
CA LYS A 284 23.76 -18.37 12.79
C LYS A 284 23.28 -17.60 14.01
N ILE A 285 24.00 -17.69 15.12
CA ILE A 285 23.66 -17.03 16.40
C ILE A 285 23.37 -15.54 16.22
N LYS A 286 24.16 -14.83 15.39
CA LYS A 286 23.97 -13.41 15.11
C LYS A 286 22.64 -13.11 14.42
N GLU A 287 22.29 -13.88 13.39
CA GLU A 287 21.04 -13.74 12.62
C GLU A 287 19.83 -14.08 13.49
N LEU A 288 19.91 -15.17 14.26
CA LEU A 288 18.86 -15.57 15.19
C LEU A 288 18.62 -14.51 16.27
N ASN A 289 19.67 -13.90 16.81
CA ASN A 289 19.54 -12.82 17.79
C ASN A 289 18.95 -11.55 17.19
N HIS A 290 19.32 -11.20 15.95
CA HIS A 290 18.71 -10.09 15.23
C HIS A 290 17.20 -10.33 15.05
N LEU A 291 16.83 -11.51 14.56
CA LEU A 291 15.43 -11.91 14.38
C LEU A 291 14.63 -11.87 15.69
N LYS A 292 15.21 -12.41 16.79
CA LYS A 292 14.61 -12.36 18.13
C LYS A 292 14.35 -10.92 18.58
N ASN A 293 15.32 -10.02 18.39
CA ASN A 293 15.18 -8.62 18.74
C ASN A 293 14.09 -7.92 17.92
N THR A 294 14.01 -8.20 16.62
CA THR A 294 12.94 -7.69 15.75
C THR A 294 11.57 -8.19 16.21
N CYS A 295 11.46 -9.49 16.51
CA CYS A 295 10.22 -10.09 17.02
C CYS A 295 9.76 -9.47 18.34
N LEU A 296 10.69 -9.26 19.29
CA LEU A 296 10.40 -8.63 20.58
C LEU A 296 9.91 -7.18 20.42
N LYS A 297 10.57 -6.38 19.57
CA LYS A 297 10.17 -4.99 19.32
C LYS A 297 8.80 -4.85 18.66
N LYS A 298 8.37 -5.87 17.92
CA LYS A 298 7.14 -5.85 17.11
C LYS A 298 6.01 -6.71 17.69
N ASP A 299 6.20 -7.25 18.89
CA ASP A 299 5.24 -8.16 19.56
C ASP A 299 4.86 -9.38 18.67
N ILE A 300 5.89 -10.00 18.08
CA ILE A 300 5.77 -11.18 17.21
C ILE A 300 6.23 -12.41 17.99
N LYS A 301 5.44 -13.50 17.94
CA LYS A 301 5.81 -14.77 18.54
C LYS A 301 6.77 -15.54 17.62
N LEU A 302 8.03 -15.64 18.02
CA LEU A 302 9.01 -16.50 17.35
C LEU A 302 8.90 -17.93 17.89
N ILE A 303 8.70 -18.91 17.00
CA ILE A 303 8.43 -20.30 17.35
C ILE A 303 9.39 -21.20 16.59
N ASP A 304 9.99 -22.16 17.28
CA ASP A 304 10.70 -23.26 16.62
C ASP A 304 9.68 -24.28 16.12
N PHE A 305 9.78 -24.69 14.85
CA PHE A 305 8.86 -25.66 14.26
C PHE A 305 8.82 -26.98 15.04
N LYS A 306 9.92 -27.39 15.69
CA LYS A 306 9.97 -28.60 16.54
C LYS A 306 9.04 -28.50 17.76
N ASN A 307 8.84 -27.29 18.28
CA ASN A 307 7.96 -27.04 19.43
C ASN A 307 6.49 -26.90 19.02
N LYS A 308 6.21 -26.71 17.73
CA LYS A 308 4.86 -26.56 17.18
C LYS A 308 4.74 -27.27 15.82
N PRO A 309 4.79 -28.62 15.80
CA PRO A 309 4.82 -29.40 14.56
C PRO A 309 3.48 -29.37 13.81
N GLN A 310 2.40 -28.90 14.41
CA GLN A 310 1.11 -28.75 13.74
C GLN A 310 0.32 -27.57 14.29
N PHE A 311 -0.49 -26.96 13.43
CA PHE A 311 -1.48 -25.96 13.83
C PHE A 311 -2.67 -25.95 12.87
N PHE A 312 -3.76 -25.36 13.33
CA PHE A 312 -4.97 -25.21 12.53
C PHE A 312 -5.13 -23.76 12.07
N MET A 313 -5.60 -23.62 10.84
CA MET A 313 -6.11 -22.38 10.28
C MET A 313 -7.53 -22.65 9.80
N ASN A 314 -8.53 -22.22 10.56
CA ASN A 314 -9.94 -22.53 10.36
C ASN A 314 -10.16 -24.05 10.35
N LYS A 315 -10.49 -24.66 9.19
CA LYS A 315 -10.57 -26.12 9.04
C LYS A 315 -9.33 -26.73 8.38
N ALA A 316 -8.41 -25.90 7.88
CA ALA A 316 -7.16 -26.37 7.32
C ALA A 316 -6.20 -26.81 8.44
N LYS A 317 -5.67 -28.02 8.32
CA LYS A 317 -4.60 -28.54 9.17
C LYS A 317 -3.27 -28.31 8.47
N VAL A 318 -2.35 -27.62 9.15
CA VAL A 318 -0.97 -27.39 8.67
C VAL A 318 -0.03 -28.22 9.54
N ASN A 319 0.67 -29.16 8.92
CA ASN A 319 1.71 -29.97 9.55
C ASN A 319 3.08 -29.51 9.07
N LEU A 320 4.00 -29.29 10.01
CA LEU A 320 5.40 -29.00 9.78
C LEU A 320 6.18 -30.30 10.02
N LEU A 321 6.65 -30.91 8.93
CA LEU A 321 7.33 -32.20 8.97
C LEU A 321 8.82 -31.98 9.15
N ASP A 322 9.42 -32.70 10.12
CA ASP A 322 10.86 -32.69 10.34
C ASP A 322 11.54 -33.66 9.37
N ALA A 323 12.09 -33.11 8.29
CA ALA A 323 12.98 -33.80 7.37
C ALA A 323 14.43 -33.34 7.54
N THR A 324 14.77 -32.72 8.68
CA THR A 324 16.07 -32.10 8.88
C THR A 324 17.17 -33.13 9.11
N ILE A 325 18.31 -32.94 8.45
CA ILE A 325 19.50 -33.77 8.64
C ILE A 325 20.42 -33.05 9.63
N SER A 326 20.54 -33.58 10.85
CA SER A 326 21.20 -32.92 11.99
C SER A 326 22.68 -32.62 11.82
N ASN A 327 23.36 -33.26 10.85
CA ASN A 327 24.80 -33.13 10.61
C ASN A 327 25.14 -32.57 9.22
N SER A 328 24.17 -32.01 8.51
CA SER A 328 24.44 -31.42 7.19
C SER A 328 24.89 -29.98 7.28
N ASP A 329 25.94 -29.65 6.52
CA ASP A 329 26.40 -28.27 6.29
C ASP A 329 25.51 -27.53 5.28
N ASN A 330 24.65 -28.26 4.54
CA ASN A 330 23.75 -27.69 3.56
C ASN A 330 22.45 -27.22 4.24
N LEU A 331 22.22 -25.91 4.25
CA LEU A 331 21.02 -25.31 4.82
C LEU A 331 19.72 -25.81 4.16
N ASN A 332 19.78 -26.26 2.90
CA ASN A 332 18.63 -26.84 2.21
C ASN A 332 18.15 -28.14 2.89
N GLU A 333 19.07 -28.92 3.47
CA GLU A 333 18.76 -30.15 4.22
C GLU A 333 18.21 -29.88 5.63
N GLN A 334 18.10 -28.61 5.99
CA GLN A 334 17.49 -28.14 7.23
C GLN A 334 16.14 -27.47 6.99
N SER A 335 15.60 -27.59 5.76
CA SER A 335 14.33 -27.00 5.35
C SER A 335 13.13 -27.62 6.07
N ILE A 336 12.20 -26.76 6.48
CA ILE A 336 10.90 -27.21 7.00
C ILE A 336 10.02 -27.65 5.83
N ILE A 337 9.50 -28.88 5.89
CA ILE A 337 8.49 -29.36 4.95
C ILE A 337 7.10 -29.04 5.50
N ILE A 338 6.21 -28.53 4.64
CA ILE A 338 4.88 -28.06 5.04
C ILE A 338 3.81 -28.86 4.28
N LEU A 339 2.93 -29.52 5.02
CA LEU A 339 1.77 -30.24 4.48
C LEU A 339 0.49 -29.54 4.93
N ILE A 340 -0.32 -29.09 3.97
CA ILE A 340 -1.61 -28.42 4.21
C ILE A 340 -2.74 -29.35 3.77
N GLN A 341 -3.72 -29.58 4.64
CA GLN A 341 -4.92 -30.41 4.39
C GLN A 341 -6.16 -29.55 4.68
N TYR A 342 -7.05 -29.31 3.70
CA TYR A 342 -8.17 -28.37 3.86
C TYR A 342 -9.48 -28.80 3.20
#